data_AF-A0A368F9B1-F1
#
_entry.id   AF-A0A368F9B1-F1
#
_cell.length_a   1.000
_cell.length_b   1.000
_cell.length_c   1.000
_cell.angle_alpha   90.00
_cell.angle_beta   90.00
_cell.angle_gamma   90.00
#
_symmetry.space_group_name_H-M   'P 1'
#
loop_
_entity.id
_entity.type
_entity.pdbx_description
1 polymer ?
#
loop_
_entity_poly.entity_id
_entity_poly.type
_entity_poly.pdbx_seq_one_letter_code
_entity_poly.pdbx_strand_id
1 'polypeptide(L)'
;MEIPKEVLAQFAELGAFGALVPPEYEGAGMNNSQMARLAEIVGAHDLGLGVVMGAHQSIGYKGILLFGTEEQKAKYLPDLASGRKFAAFCLTEPSSGSDANTPIKMPDGSTKDKVSAFIVERAFGGVTSGPQEKKMGIKGSNTTEVHFENVKVPVENLLGVEGEGFKVAMNILNNGRFGIPAACTGAMKLCIQKTVGFWISGNL
;
A
#
# COMPACT_ATOMS: atom_id res chain seq x y z
N MET A 1 -7.46 11.18 14.44
CA MET A 1 -8.65 10.32 14.21
C MET A 1 -8.12 9.12 13.45
N GLU A 2 -8.46 7.92 13.89
CA GLU A 2 -8.03 6.68 13.23
C GLU A 2 -9.29 5.90 12.81
N ILE A 3 -9.15 5.00 11.83
CA ILE A 3 -10.21 4.05 11.54
C ILE A 3 -10.41 3.16 12.78
N PRO A 4 -11.65 3.01 13.30
CA PRO A 4 -11.91 2.13 14.43
C PRO A 4 -11.47 0.68 14.13
N LYS A 5 -10.89 0.02 15.13
CA LYS A 5 -10.35 -1.34 14.96
C LYS A 5 -11.44 -2.34 14.58
N GLU A 6 -12.65 -2.13 15.06
CA GLU A 6 -13.82 -2.95 14.78
C GLU A 6 -14.22 -2.88 13.29
N VAL A 7 -14.09 -1.70 12.68
CA VAL A 7 -14.31 -1.53 11.23
C VAL A 7 -13.24 -2.28 10.45
N LEU A 8 -11.96 -2.16 10.85
CA LEU A 8 -10.89 -2.93 10.21
C LEU A 8 -11.12 -4.44 10.35
N ALA A 9 -11.54 -4.92 11.53
CA ALA A 9 -11.85 -6.33 11.75
C ALA A 9 -12.97 -6.82 10.82
N GLN A 10 -14.05 -6.06 10.66
CA GLN A 10 -15.12 -6.39 9.72
C GLN A 10 -14.64 -6.46 8.27
N PHE A 11 -13.78 -5.53 7.84
CA PHE A 11 -13.19 -5.59 6.50
C PHE A 11 -12.24 -6.78 6.33
N ALA A 12 -11.55 -7.19 7.40
CA ALA A 12 -10.73 -8.39 7.41
C ALA A 12 -11.56 -9.67 7.25
N GLU A 13 -12.69 -9.77 7.97
CA GLU A 13 -13.65 -10.88 7.85
C GLU A 13 -14.24 -10.99 6.43
N LEU A 14 -14.42 -9.86 5.75
CA LEU A 14 -14.86 -9.81 4.35
C LEU A 14 -13.75 -10.17 3.35
N GLY A 15 -12.52 -10.42 3.80
CA GLY A 15 -11.37 -10.69 2.94
C GLY A 15 -10.84 -9.46 2.19
N ALA A 16 -11.22 -8.24 2.61
CA ALA A 16 -10.97 -7.02 1.86
C ALA A 16 -9.50 -6.56 1.88
N PHE A 17 -8.69 -7.08 2.80
CA PHE A 17 -7.25 -6.83 2.86
C PHE A 17 -6.42 -7.75 1.97
N GLY A 18 -6.98 -8.89 1.56
CA GLY A 18 -6.35 -9.90 0.71
C GLY A 18 -6.93 -9.99 -0.70
N ALA A 19 -7.51 -8.91 -1.23
CA ALA A 19 -8.33 -8.96 -2.45
C ALA A 19 -7.60 -9.61 -3.63
N LEU A 20 -6.37 -9.15 -3.92
CA LEU A 20 -5.53 -9.66 -5.02
C LEU A 20 -4.63 -10.84 -4.61
N VAL A 21 -4.69 -11.29 -3.35
CA VAL A 21 -3.88 -12.42 -2.89
C VAL A 21 -4.50 -13.72 -3.43
N PRO A 22 -3.71 -14.63 -4.02
CA PRO A 22 -4.23 -15.90 -4.52
C PRO A 22 -4.86 -16.76 -3.41
N PRO A 23 -5.87 -17.59 -3.70
CA PRO A 23 -6.53 -18.43 -2.70
C PRO A 23 -5.60 -19.41 -1.98
N GLU A 24 -4.55 -19.91 -2.66
CA GLU A 24 -3.52 -20.77 -2.06
C GLU A 24 -2.73 -20.09 -0.93
N TYR A 25 -2.79 -18.75 -0.86
CA TYR A 25 -2.21 -17.92 0.19
C TYR A 25 -3.29 -17.26 1.07
N GLU A 26 -4.46 -17.88 1.18
CA GLU A 26 -5.61 -17.42 1.99
C GLU A 26 -6.22 -16.08 1.55
N GLY A 27 -6.02 -15.69 0.29
CA GLY A 27 -6.59 -14.48 -0.28
C GLY A 27 -7.92 -14.68 -1.01
N ALA A 28 -8.50 -13.57 -1.48
CA ALA A 28 -9.78 -13.59 -2.20
C ALA A 28 -9.66 -13.92 -3.69
N GLY A 29 -8.44 -13.95 -4.25
CA GLY A 29 -8.17 -14.33 -5.64
C GLY A 29 -8.78 -13.40 -6.69
N MET A 30 -9.06 -12.14 -6.34
CA MET A 30 -9.62 -11.17 -7.28
C MET A 30 -8.61 -10.83 -8.38
N ASN A 31 -9.13 -10.52 -9.57
CA ASN A 31 -8.36 -9.86 -10.62
C ASN A 31 -8.41 -8.32 -10.50
N ASN A 32 -7.63 -7.63 -11.33
CA ASN A 32 -7.54 -6.16 -11.28
C ASN A 32 -8.89 -5.45 -11.53
N SER A 33 -9.76 -5.99 -12.39
CA SER A 33 -11.07 -5.39 -12.66
C SER A 33 -12.02 -5.53 -11.45
N GLN A 34 -11.98 -6.67 -10.76
CA GLN A 34 -12.72 -6.87 -9.51
C GLN A 34 -12.18 -5.98 -8.39
N MET A 35 -10.86 -5.84 -8.28
CA MET A 35 -10.24 -4.92 -7.33
C MET A 35 -10.59 -3.45 -7.64
N ALA A 36 -10.65 -3.06 -8.91
CA ALA A 36 -11.10 -1.72 -9.30
C ALA A 36 -12.55 -1.48 -8.86
N ARG A 37 -13.43 -2.49 -8.97
CA ARG A 37 -14.81 -2.38 -8.47
C ARG A 37 -14.86 -2.20 -6.95
N LEU A 38 -14.06 -2.95 -6.20
CA LEU A 38 -13.93 -2.78 -4.75
C LEU A 38 -13.44 -1.36 -4.40
N ALA A 39 -12.38 -0.89 -5.07
CA ALA A 39 -11.84 0.45 -4.87
C ALA A 39 -12.86 1.55 -5.17
N GLU A 40 -13.67 1.40 -6.22
CA GLU A 40 -14.77 2.33 -6.53
C GLU A 40 -15.81 2.37 -5.40
N ILE A 41 -16.21 1.22 -4.86
CA ILE A 41 -17.20 1.16 -3.77
C ILE A 41 -16.65 1.82 -2.51
N VAL A 42 -15.42 1.48 -2.10
CA VAL A 42 -14.78 2.08 -0.92
C VAL A 42 -14.59 3.58 -1.11
N GLY A 43 -14.09 4.00 -2.28
CA GLY A 43 -13.86 5.41 -2.60
C GLY A 43 -15.13 6.26 -2.65
N ALA A 44 -16.27 5.65 -2.96
CA ALA A 44 -17.58 6.32 -2.87
C ALA A 44 -18.02 6.60 -1.43
N HIS A 45 -17.45 5.94 -0.42
CA HIS A 45 -17.91 6.05 0.98
C HIS A 45 -16.87 6.66 1.91
N ASP A 46 -15.62 6.18 1.85
CA ASP A 46 -14.55 6.64 2.73
C ASP A 46 -13.17 6.51 2.06
N LEU A 47 -12.63 7.64 1.61
CA LEU A 47 -11.28 7.71 1.04
C LEU A 47 -10.17 7.54 2.10
N GLY A 48 -10.45 7.82 3.38
CA GLY A 48 -9.50 7.54 4.46
C GLY A 48 -9.29 6.04 4.64
N LEU A 49 -10.38 5.27 4.68
CA LEU A 49 -10.33 3.81 4.67
C LEU A 49 -9.73 3.27 3.36
N GLY A 50 -10.09 3.87 2.22
CA GLY A 50 -9.52 3.54 0.93
C GLY A 50 -8.00 3.69 0.89
N VAL A 51 -7.45 4.72 1.52
CA VAL A 51 -5.98 4.88 1.65
C VAL A 51 -5.38 3.81 2.55
N VAL A 52 -5.99 3.45 3.68
CA VAL A 52 -5.51 2.36 4.54
C VAL A 52 -5.43 1.05 3.77
N MET A 53 -6.52 0.68 3.09
CA MET A 53 -6.58 -0.55 2.29
C MET A 53 -5.59 -0.51 1.13
N GLY A 54 -5.53 0.60 0.38
CA GLY A 54 -4.65 0.76 -0.77
C GLY A 54 -3.17 0.78 -0.39
N ALA A 55 -2.80 1.49 0.68
CA ALA A 55 -1.44 1.50 1.20
C ALA A 55 -0.99 0.10 1.61
N HIS A 56 -1.87 -0.68 2.24
CA HIS A 56 -1.58 -2.05 2.62
C HIS A 56 -1.36 -2.99 1.42
N GLN A 57 -2.33 -3.04 0.49
CA GLN A 57 -2.35 -4.10 -0.53
C GLN A 57 -1.90 -3.68 -1.93
N SER A 58 -2.13 -2.42 -2.32
CA SER A 58 -1.78 -1.94 -3.66
C SER A 58 -0.30 -1.59 -3.76
N ILE A 59 0.34 -1.23 -2.64
CA ILE A 59 1.78 -0.91 -2.59
C ILE A 59 2.53 -1.63 -1.46
N GLY A 60 1.95 -1.74 -0.26
CA GLY A 60 2.65 -2.21 0.95
C GLY A 60 3.20 -3.62 0.79
N TYR A 61 2.36 -4.61 0.54
CA TYR A 61 2.81 -5.98 0.27
C TYR A 61 2.82 -6.36 -1.21
N LYS A 62 2.43 -5.44 -2.12
CA LYS A 62 2.39 -5.70 -3.57
C LYS A 62 3.72 -6.24 -4.10
N GLY A 63 4.83 -5.78 -3.55
CA GLY A 63 6.16 -6.29 -3.91
C GLY A 63 6.30 -7.80 -3.68
N ILE A 64 5.74 -8.34 -2.59
CA ILE A 64 5.75 -9.79 -2.29
C ILE A 64 4.97 -10.58 -3.34
N LEU A 65 3.81 -10.06 -3.79
CA LEU A 65 3.05 -10.69 -4.86
C LEU A 65 3.81 -10.74 -6.18
N LEU A 66 4.50 -9.66 -6.53
CA LEU A 66 5.14 -9.52 -7.84
C LEU A 66 6.55 -10.14 -7.90
N PHE A 67 7.30 -10.07 -6.81
CA PHE A 67 8.74 -10.38 -6.77
C PHE A 67 9.13 -11.35 -5.65
N GLY A 68 8.19 -11.74 -4.79
CA GLY A 68 8.48 -12.65 -3.69
C GLY A 68 8.79 -14.06 -4.18
N THR A 69 9.69 -14.75 -3.47
CA THR A 69 9.85 -16.20 -3.63
C THR A 69 8.61 -16.93 -3.10
N GLU A 70 8.45 -18.21 -3.42
CA GLU A 70 7.34 -19.01 -2.90
C GLU A 70 7.37 -19.09 -1.37
N GLU A 71 8.56 -19.16 -0.76
CA GLU A 71 8.74 -19.16 0.70
C GLU A 71 8.34 -17.81 1.31
N GLN A 72 8.71 -16.69 0.67
CA GLN A 72 8.31 -15.36 1.12
C GLN A 72 6.78 -15.19 1.01
N LYS A 73 6.18 -15.62 -0.10
CA LYS A 73 4.73 -15.56 -0.30
C LYS A 73 3.99 -16.39 0.76
N ALA A 74 4.40 -17.65 0.94
CA ALA A 74 3.81 -18.55 1.94
C ALA A 74 3.96 -18.01 3.37
N LYS A 75 5.11 -17.39 3.69
CA LYS A 75 5.36 -16.83 5.02
C LYS A 75 4.52 -15.58 5.33
N TYR A 76 4.39 -14.66 4.38
CA TYR A 76 3.85 -13.33 4.67
C TYR A 76 2.40 -13.12 4.21
N LEU A 77 2.01 -13.65 3.05
CA LEU A 77 0.72 -13.33 2.45
C LEU A 77 -0.49 -13.75 3.28
N PRO A 78 -0.53 -14.91 3.97
CA PRO A 78 -1.70 -15.28 4.78
C PRO A 78 -2.01 -14.27 5.91
N ASP A 79 -0.99 -13.81 6.63
CA ASP A 79 -1.15 -12.81 7.70
C ASP A 79 -1.58 -11.44 7.16
N LEU A 80 -1.10 -11.09 5.97
CA LEU A 80 -1.43 -9.84 5.31
C LEU A 80 -2.87 -9.88 4.75
N ALA A 81 -3.22 -10.95 4.04
CA ALA A 81 -4.54 -11.14 3.44
C ALA A 81 -5.68 -11.13 4.48
N SER A 82 -5.41 -11.74 5.64
CA SER A 82 -6.34 -11.81 6.77
C SER A 82 -6.38 -10.54 7.63
N GLY A 83 -5.54 -9.53 7.35
CA GLY A 83 -5.45 -8.32 8.17
C GLY A 83 -4.86 -8.52 9.57
N ARG A 84 -4.28 -9.70 9.88
CA ARG A 84 -3.55 -9.95 11.14
C ARG A 84 -2.30 -9.08 11.24
N LYS A 85 -1.64 -8.85 10.09
CA LYS A 85 -0.53 -7.91 9.94
C LYS A 85 -0.87 -6.89 8.87
N PHE A 86 -0.48 -5.64 9.11
CA PHE A 86 -0.58 -4.57 8.14
C PHE A 86 0.79 -4.29 7.52
N ALA A 87 0.78 -3.85 6.26
CA ALA A 87 1.96 -3.56 5.48
C ALA A 87 1.99 -2.07 5.15
N ALA A 88 3.21 -1.54 5.02
CA ALA A 88 3.47 -0.18 4.60
C ALA A 88 4.54 -0.19 3.50
N PHE A 89 4.53 0.83 2.65
CA PHE A 89 5.52 1.03 1.60
C PHE A 89 6.43 2.20 1.98
N CYS A 90 7.68 1.89 2.34
CA CYS A 90 8.65 2.87 2.81
C CYS A 90 9.65 3.18 1.70
N LEU A 91 9.47 4.31 1.01
CA LEU A 91 10.34 4.76 -0.09
C LEU A 91 10.68 6.25 0.03
N THR A 92 9.69 7.09 0.25
CA THR A 92 9.87 8.55 0.36
C THR A 92 10.66 8.90 1.62
N GLU A 93 11.59 9.83 1.47
CA GLU A 93 12.45 10.35 2.51
C GLU A 93 12.39 11.89 2.54
N PRO A 94 12.82 12.56 3.63
CA PRO A 94 12.83 14.03 3.69
C PRO A 94 13.55 14.71 2.52
N SER A 95 14.56 14.07 1.95
CA SER A 95 15.35 14.55 0.81
C SER A 95 14.95 13.96 -0.55
N SER A 96 14.01 13.00 -0.60
CA SER A 96 13.67 12.27 -1.82
C SER A 96 12.18 11.93 -1.92
N GLY A 97 11.52 12.46 -2.96
CA GLY A 97 10.11 12.23 -3.26
C GLY A 97 9.90 11.79 -4.70
N SER A 98 9.71 12.74 -5.61
CA SER A 98 9.59 12.45 -7.06
C SER A 98 10.87 11.85 -7.63
N ASP A 99 12.03 12.29 -7.14
CA ASP A 99 13.35 11.76 -7.50
C ASP A 99 13.75 10.64 -6.53
N ALA A 100 12.98 9.55 -6.59
CA ALA A 100 13.18 8.38 -5.74
C ALA A 100 14.41 7.54 -6.14
N ASN A 101 15.06 7.86 -7.27
CA ASN A 101 16.26 7.16 -7.67
C ASN A 101 17.48 7.79 -6.98
N THR A 102 18.34 6.95 -6.41
CA THR A 102 19.63 7.36 -5.83
C THR A 102 20.77 6.72 -6.62
N PRO A 103 21.03 7.16 -7.87
CA PRO A 103 22.03 6.53 -8.71
C PRO A 103 23.45 6.78 -8.17
N ILE A 104 24.30 5.75 -8.23
CA ILE A 104 25.71 5.87 -7.85
C ILE A 104 26.55 6.00 -9.12
N LYS A 105 27.39 7.03 -9.16
CA LYS A 105 28.41 7.17 -10.21
C LYS A 105 29.55 6.18 -9.98
N MET A 106 29.83 5.38 -10.98
CA MET A 106 30.92 4.42 -11.01
C MET A 106 32.22 5.09 -11.51
N PRO A 107 33.41 4.54 -11.21
CA PRO A 107 34.69 5.10 -11.64
C PRO A 107 34.86 5.23 -13.17
N ASP A 108 34.13 4.41 -13.94
CA ASP A 108 34.11 4.45 -15.41
C ASP A 108 33.15 5.51 -16.00
N GLY A 109 32.52 6.32 -15.14
CA GLY A 109 31.56 7.35 -15.53
C GLY A 109 30.13 6.84 -15.74
N SER A 110 29.89 5.52 -15.66
CA SER A 110 28.54 4.95 -15.71
C SER A 110 27.78 5.25 -14.41
N THR A 111 26.44 5.18 -14.48
CA THR A 111 25.57 5.25 -13.29
C THR A 111 24.91 3.90 -13.09
N LYS A 112 24.89 3.43 -11.85
CA LYS A 112 24.25 2.17 -11.48
C LYS A 112 23.29 2.39 -10.30
N ASP A 113 22.07 1.90 -10.45
CA ASP A 113 21.14 1.78 -9.33
C ASP A 113 21.70 0.74 -8.34
N LYS A 114 21.82 1.11 -7.07
CA LYS A 114 22.21 0.19 -5.99
C LYS A 114 21.15 0.05 -4.90
N VAL A 115 19.96 0.60 -5.12
CA VAL A 115 18.85 0.43 -4.18
C VAL A 115 18.40 -1.02 -4.26
N SER A 116 18.18 -1.65 -3.11
CA SER A 116 17.58 -2.99 -2.98
C SER A 116 16.27 -2.88 -2.21
N ALA A 117 15.28 -3.71 -2.55
CA ALA A 117 14.03 -3.78 -1.80
C ALA A 117 14.12 -4.87 -0.73
N PHE A 118 13.54 -4.63 0.45
CA PHE A 118 13.55 -5.57 1.56
C PHE A 118 12.15 -5.71 2.17
N ILE A 119 11.82 -6.92 2.62
CA ILE A 119 10.70 -7.15 3.53
C ILE A 119 11.25 -6.93 4.95
N VAL A 120 10.71 -5.97 5.69
CA VAL A 120 11.16 -5.67 7.06
C VAL A 120 10.02 -5.89 8.04
N GLU A 121 10.19 -6.81 8.97
CA GLU A 121 9.24 -6.99 10.07
C GLU A 121 9.59 -6.04 11.22
N ARG A 122 8.57 -5.39 11.80
CA ARG A 122 8.78 -4.55 12.99
C ARG A 122 9.39 -5.33 14.17
N ALA A 123 9.18 -6.65 14.20
CA ALA A 123 9.74 -7.57 15.17
C ALA A 123 11.25 -7.81 15.04
N PHE A 124 11.90 -7.40 13.93
CA PHE A 124 13.36 -7.48 13.78
C PHE A 124 14.13 -6.53 14.71
N GLY A 125 13.42 -5.64 15.42
CA GLY A 125 14.02 -4.65 16.32
C GLY A 125 14.57 -3.45 15.55
N GLY A 126 14.73 -2.31 16.25
CA GLY A 126 15.23 -1.07 15.64
C GLY A 126 14.26 -0.34 14.71
N VAL A 127 13.01 -0.82 14.57
CA VAL A 127 11.97 -0.18 13.77
C VAL A 127 11.03 0.62 14.68
N THR A 128 11.03 1.94 14.53
CA THR A 128 10.15 2.85 15.28
C THR A 128 9.36 3.75 14.34
N SER A 129 8.35 4.42 14.88
CA SER A 129 7.50 5.33 14.10
C SER A 129 7.28 6.62 14.89
N GLY A 130 7.20 7.74 14.18
CA GLY A 130 6.93 9.04 14.77
C GLY A 130 5.46 9.19 15.23
N PRO A 131 5.06 10.39 15.66
CA PRO A 131 3.65 10.70 15.85
C PRO A 131 2.88 10.68 14.52
N GLN A 132 1.55 10.60 14.60
CA GLN A 132 0.70 10.72 13.41
C GLN A 132 0.74 12.16 12.89
N GLU A 133 0.97 12.31 11.59
CA GLU A 133 1.00 13.59 10.91
C GLU A 133 -0.37 14.28 10.88
N LYS A 134 -0.36 15.61 11.08
CA LYS A 134 -1.54 16.47 10.93
C LYS A 134 -1.68 16.88 9.47
N LYS A 135 -2.74 16.38 8.83
CA LYS A 135 -3.02 16.55 7.39
C LYS A 135 -4.39 17.16 7.14
N MET A 136 -4.56 17.76 5.96
CA MET A 136 -5.79 18.44 5.54
C MET A 136 -7.01 17.50 5.52
N GLY A 137 -6.87 16.33 4.90
CA GLY A 137 -7.93 15.32 4.72
C GLY A 137 -7.45 13.90 5.03
N ILE A 138 -8.25 12.89 4.65
CA ILE A 138 -7.97 11.45 4.87
C ILE A 138 -7.43 11.15 6.27
N LYS A 139 -7.98 11.84 7.28
CA LYS A 139 -7.42 11.88 8.64
C LYS A 139 -7.42 10.52 9.32
N GLY A 140 -8.36 9.64 8.95
CA GLY A 140 -8.45 8.25 9.44
C GLY A 140 -7.27 7.36 9.02
N SER A 141 -6.56 7.70 7.93
CA SER A 141 -5.33 7.00 7.55
C SER A 141 -4.18 7.39 8.46
N ASN A 142 -3.43 6.42 8.95
CA ASN A 142 -2.17 6.69 9.63
C ASN A 142 -1.12 7.17 8.59
N THR A 143 -0.38 8.22 8.95
CA THR A 143 0.75 8.74 8.18
C THR A 143 1.77 9.16 9.21
N THR A 144 2.98 8.63 9.11
CA THR A 144 4.02 8.85 10.10
C THR A 144 5.38 8.57 9.47
N GLU A 145 6.42 9.17 10.03
CA GLU A 145 7.79 8.78 9.75
C GLU A 145 8.06 7.36 10.30
N VAL A 146 8.91 6.62 9.60
CA VAL A 146 9.40 5.31 10.06
C VAL A 146 10.91 5.39 10.14
N HIS A 147 11.46 5.07 11.31
CA HIS A 147 12.91 5.07 11.53
C HIS A 147 13.42 3.63 11.62
N PHE A 148 14.54 3.37 10.97
CA PHE A 148 15.24 2.10 10.96
C PHE A 148 16.63 2.32 11.57
N GLU A 149 16.83 1.87 12.81
CA GLU A 149 18.10 2.00 13.52
C GLU A 149 18.72 0.62 13.77
N ASN A 150 19.83 0.33 13.09
CA ASN A 150 20.59 -0.93 13.22
C ASN A 150 19.75 -2.21 13.03
N VAL A 151 18.68 -2.14 12.22
CA VAL A 151 17.78 -3.25 11.94
C VAL A 151 18.53 -4.39 11.24
N LYS A 152 18.50 -5.58 11.84
CA LYS A 152 19.10 -6.79 11.24
C LYS A 152 18.06 -7.49 10.36
N VAL A 153 18.15 -7.25 9.06
CA VAL A 153 17.28 -7.88 8.06
C VAL A 153 17.93 -9.18 7.58
N PRO A 154 17.24 -10.34 7.67
CA PRO A 154 17.74 -11.59 7.12
C PRO A 154 18.02 -11.50 5.61
N VAL A 155 18.98 -12.26 5.09
CA VAL A 155 19.35 -12.20 3.66
C VAL A 155 18.22 -12.69 2.77
N GLU A 156 17.44 -13.66 3.26
CA GLU A 156 16.24 -14.19 2.63
C GLU A 156 15.06 -13.20 2.61
N ASN A 157 15.19 -12.04 3.26
CA ASN A 157 14.21 -10.96 3.22
C ASN A 157 14.52 -9.90 2.14
N LEU A 158 15.58 -10.09 1.36
CA LEU A 158 15.76 -9.37 0.09
C LEU A 158 14.59 -9.69 -0.85
N LEU A 159 13.96 -8.64 -1.40
CA LEU A 159 12.81 -8.77 -2.28
C LEU A 159 13.21 -8.52 -3.73
N GLY A 160 13.11 -9.54 -4.57
CA GLY A 160 13.62 -9.49 -5.94
C GLY A 160 15.14 -9.66 -5.99
N VAL A 161 15.81 -8.83 -6.78
CA VAL A 161 17.26 -8.93 -7.03
C VAL A 161 18.00 -7.76 -6.37
N GLU A 162 19.15 -8.04 -5.78
CA GLU A 162 20.02 -7.01 -5.18
C GLU A 162 20.40 -5.94 -6.21
N GLY A 163 20.23 -4.66 -5.85
CA GLY A 163 20.47 -3.52 -6.73
C GLY A 163 19.34 -3.21 -7.72
N GLU A 164 18.28 -4.03 -7.79
CA GLU A 164 17.10 -3.77 -8.64
C GLU A 164 15.90 -3.20 -7.86
N GLY A 165 16.12 -2.67 -6.66
CA GLY A 165 15.07 -2.13 -5.78
C GLY A 165 14.28 -0.97 -6.40
N PHE A 166 14.92 -0.10 -7.19
CA PHE A 166 14.20 0.97 -7.89
C PHE A 166 13.22 0.40 -8.93
N LYS A 167 13.62 -0.63 -9.67
CA LYS A 167 12.74 -1.36 -10.60
C LYS A 167 11.60 -2.04 -9.85
N VAL A 168 11.85 -2.65 -8.69
CA VAL A 168 10.79 -3.22 -7.83
C VAL A 168 9.78 -2.14 -7.44
N ALA A 169 10.26 -0.99 -6.92
CA ALA A 169 9.41 0.14 -6.54
C ALA A 169 8.55 0.65 -7.71
N MET A 170 9.13 0.85 -8.89
CA MET A 170 8.39 1.33 -10.06
C MET A 170 7.33 0.33 -10.53
N ASN A 171 7.63 -0.98 -10.50
CA ASN A 171 6.64 -2.00 -10.83
C ASN A 171 5.49 -2.04 -9.84
N ILE A 172 5.76 -1.90 -8.54
CA ILE A 172 4.73 -1.79 -7.49
C ILE A 172 3.82 -0.58 -7.76
N LEU A 173 4.41 0.60 -7.96
CA LEU A 173 3.66 1.84 -8.20
C LEU A 173 2.86 1.79 -9.50
N ASN A 174 3.40 1.18 -10.56
CA ASN A 174 2.69 1.04 -11.83
C ASN A 174 1.54 0.04 -11.72
N ASN A 175 1.76 -1.09 -11.06
CA ASN A 175 0.73 -2.11 -10.88
C ASN A 175 -0.42 -1.62 -10.00
N GLY A 176 -0.15 -0.88 -8.92
CA GLY A 176 -1.18 -0.32 -8.03
C GLY A 176 -1.92 0.90 -8.59
N ARG A 177 -1.41 1.52 -9.65
CA ARG A 177 -1.85 2.85 -10.12
C ARG A 177 -3.32 2.92 -10.51
N PHE A 178 -3.86 1.85 -11.08
CA PHE A 178 -5.25 1.81 -11.56
C PHE A 178 -6.29 1.92 -10.42
N GLY A 179 -5.92 1.58 -9.18
CA GLY A 179 -6.83 1.64 -8.04
C GLY A 179 -7.23 3.07 -7.66
N ILE A 180 -6.36 4.05 -7.91
CA ILE A 180 -6.61 5.47 -7.60
C ILE A 180 -7.76 6.04 -8.45
N PRO A 181 -7.73 6.01 -9.80
CA PRO A 181 -8.83 6.51 -10.60
C PRO A 181 -10.14 5.73 -10.36
N ALA A 182 -10.08 4.45 -10.01
CA ALA A 182 -11.26 3.67 -9.62
C ALA A 182 -11.92 4.23 -8.35
N ALA A 183 -11.14 4.47 -7.28
CA ALA A 183 -11.64 5.09 -6.05
C ALA A 183 -12.17 6.51 -6.28
N CYS A 184 -11.45 7.33 -7.06
CA CYS A 184 -11.90 8.68 -7.44
C CYS A 184 -13.22 8.65 -8.22
N THR A 185 -13.41 7.67 -9.09
CA THR A 185 -14.67 7.49 -9.84
C THR A 185 -15.84 7.23 -8.88
N GLY A 186 -15.63 6.41 -7.84
CA GLY A 186 -16.62 6.21 -6.77
C GLY A 186 -16.98 7.51 -6.06
N ALA A 187 -15.97 8.27 -5.63
CA ALA A 187 -16.18 9.57 -4.97
C ALA A 187 -16.94 10.55 -5.88
N MET A 188 -16.58 10.64 -7.16
CA MET A 188 -17.27 11.51 -8.13
C MET A 188 -18.74 11.10 -8.30
N LYS A 189 -19.05 9.80 -8.38
CA LYS A 189 -20.44 9.32 -8.45
C LYS A 189 -21.25 9.77 -7.24
N LEU A 190 -20.70 9.64 -6.03
CA LEU A 190 -21.38 10.11 -4.82
C LEU A 190 -21.61 11.64 -4.86
N CYS A 191 -20.60 12.42 -5.25
CA CYS A 191 -20.72 13.87 -5.36
C CYS A 191 -21.83 14.27 -6.34
N ILE A 192 -21.87 13.65 -7.54
CA ILE A 192 -22.90 13.89 -8.54
C ILE A 192 -24.29 13.56 -7.98
N GLN A 193 -24.45 12.39 -7.34
CA GLN A 193 -25.72 11.98 -6.74
C GLN A 193 -26.20 12.99 -5.69
N LYS A 194 -25.32 13.48 -4.81
CA LYS A 194 -25.66 14.49 -3.80
C LYS A 194 -26.05 15.82 -4.44
N THR A 195 -25.30 16.29 -5.43
CA THR A 195 -25.58 17.55 -6.14
C THR A 195 -26.94 17.49 -6.86
N VAL A 196 -27.19 16.42 -7.61
CA VAL A 196 -28.46 16.22 -8.31
C VAL A 196 -29.62 16.09 -7.31
N GLY A 197 -29.43 15.32 -6.24
CA GLY A 197 -30.44 15.16 -5.19
C GLY A 197 -30.80 16.48 -4.51
N PHE A 198 -29.81 17.31 -4.21
CA PHE A 198 -30.01 18.66 -3.68
C PHE A 198 -30.86 19.51 -4.64
N TRP A 199 -30.52 19.52 -5.93
CA TRP A 199 -31.25 20.29 -6.94
C TRP A 199 -32.71 19.83 -7.10
N ILE A 200 -32.96 18.52 -7.16
CA ILE A 200 -34.32 17.96 -7.31
C ILE A 200 -35.18 18.25 -6.08
N SER A 201 -34.59 18.28 -4.87
CA SER A 201 -35.32 18.50 -3.62
C SER A 201 -35.84 19.94 -3.42
N GLY A 202 -35.52 20.88 -4.31
CA GLY A 202 -36.01 22.26 -4.22
C GLY A 202 -35.40 23.08 -3.08
N ASN A 203 -34.24 22.69 -2.55
CA ASN A 203 -33.54 23.39 -1.46
C ASN A 203 -32.75 24.63 -1.93
N LEU A 204 -33.28 25.40 -2.88
CA LEU A 204 -32.74 26.68 -3.37
C LEU A 204 -33.70 27.82 -3.05
#